data_AF-A0A942ZC85-F1
#
_entry.id   AF-A0A942ZC85-F1
#
_cell.length_a   1.000
_cell.length_b   1.000
_cell.length_c   1.000
_cell.angle_alpha   90.00
_cell.angle_beta   90.00
_cell.angle_gamma   90.00
#
_symmetry.space_group_name_H-M   'P 1'
#
loop_
_entity.id
_entity.type
_entity.pdbx_description
1 polymer ?
#
loop_
_entity_poly.entity_id
_entity_poly.type
_entity_poly.pdbx_seq_one_letter_code
_entity_poly.pdbx_strand_id
1 'polypeptide(L)'
;MPIWMSVEIMSLGILSKFYLFSEKRYKEEVAQKMCLNHYKYLEKLLHSITIIRNKCAHHSRLLCISLNKLKFPKQNKEKLKYYSNWINNIVE
;
A
#
# COMPACT_ATOMS: atom_id res chain seq x y z
N MET A 1 6.85 5.37 -26.35
CA MET A 1 5.57 4.80 -25.88
C MET A 1 5.06 5.64 -24.72
N PRO A 2 3.78 6.02 -24.70
CA PRO A 2 3.23 6.78 -23.59
C PRO A 2 3.17 5.91 -22.32
N ILE A 3 3.36 6.53 -21.15
CA ILE A 3 3.49 5.80 -19.88
C ILE A 3 2.26 4.95 -19.55
N TRP A 4 1.06 5.43 -19.88
CA TRP A 4 -0.19 4.70 -19.63
C TRP A 4 -0.22 3.36 -20.39
N MET A 5 0.24 3.35 -21.64
CA MET A 5 0.30 2.14 -22.47
C MET A 5 1.38 1.18 -21.97
N SER A 6 2.53 1.71 -21.54
CA SER A 6 3.59 0.88 -20.94
C SER A 6 3.10 0.17 -19.67
N VAL A 7 2.37 0.86 -18.80
CA VAL A 7 1.82 0.29 -17.56
C VAL A 7 0.84 -0.85 -17.84
N GLU A 8 0.06 -0.76 -18.92
CA GLU A 8 -0.92 -1.79 -19.31
C GLU A 8 -0.28 -3.06 -19.86
N ILE A 9 0.87 -2.94 -20.53
CA ILE A 9 1.63 -4.08 -21.07
C ILE A 9 2.49 -4.76 -19.99
N MET A 10 2.91 -4.02 -18.95
CA MET A 10 3.73 -4.56 -17.88
C MET A 10 2.99 -5.64 -17.08
N SER A 11 3.65 -6.79 -16.88
CA SER A 11 3.17 -7.74 -15.88
C SER A 11 3.22 -7.14 -14.47
N LEU A 12 2.36 -7.61 -13.56
CA LEU A 12 2.31 -7.12 -12.17
C LEU A 12 3.68 -7.15 -11.47
N GLY A 13 4.52 -8.15 -11.76
CA GLY A 13 5.86 -8.23 -11.19
C GLY A 13 6.83 -7.18 -11.75
N ILE A 14 6.72 -6.84 -13.04
CA ILE A 14 7.49 -5.75 -13.66
C ILE A 14 6.99 -4.42 -13.12
N LEU A 15 5.67 -4.23 -13.02
CA LEU A 15 5.07 -3.02 -12.47
C LEU A 15 5.49 -2.78 -11.01
N SER A 16 5.53 -3.84 -10.19
CA SER A 16 6.02 -3.74 -8.80
C SER A 16 7.48 -3.29 -8.73
N LYS A 17 8.36 -3.80 -9.61
CA LYS A 17 9.76 -3.38 -9.68
C LYS A 17 9.92 -1.97 -10.26
N PHE A 18 9.16 -1.65 -11.30
CA PHE A 18 9.13 -0.33 -11.91
C PHE A 18 8.78 0.73 -10.87
N TYR A 19 7.68 0.53 -10.14
CA TYR A 19 7.31 1.43 -9.05
C TYR A 19 8.39 1.48 -7.97
N LEU A 20 9.03 0.36 -7.61
CA LEU A 20 10.12 0.34 -6.61
C LEU A 20 11.32 1.19 -7.03
N PHE A 21 11.71 1.19 -8.31
CA PHE A 21 12.85 1.95 -8.83
C PHE A 21 12.52 3.41 -9.18
N SER A 22 11.24 3.78 -9.27
CA SER A 22 10.84 5.17 -9.51
C SER A 22 11.33 6.13 -8.43
N GLU A 23 11.60 7.38 -8.84
CA GLU A 23 11.98 8.44 -7.92
C GLU A 23 10.89 8.74 -6.91
N LYS A 24 11.30 9.20 -5.72
CA LYS A 24 10.42 9.51 -4.60
C LYS A 24 9.35 10.55 -4.97
N ARG A 25 9.71 11.57 -5.76
CA ARG A 25 8.79 12.62 -6.22
C ARG A 25 7.57 12.03 -6.94
N TYR A 26 7.79 11.16 -7.93
CA TYR A 26 6.71 10.53 -8.68
C TYR A 26 5.87 9.59 -7.81
N LYS A 27 6.51 8.85 -6.90
CA LYS A 27 5.81 7.99 -5.93
C LYS A 27 4.87 8.80 -5.03
N GLU A 28 5.27 10.00 -4.61
CA GLU A 28 4.45 10.90 -3.80
C GLU A 28 3.30 11.50 -4.59
N GLU A 29 3.53 11.96 -5.82
CA GLU A 29 2.46 12.43 -6.72
C GLU A 29 1.40 11.34 -6.96
N VAL A 30 1.83 10.10 -7.23
CA VAL A 30 0.92 8.96 -7.42
C VAL A 30 0.17 8.64 -6.13
N ALA A 31 0.85 8.66 -4.98
CA ALA A 31 0.21 8.42 -3.68
C ALA A 31 -0.87 9.46 -3.37
N GLN A 32 -0.61 10.74 -3.66
CA GLN A 32 -1.59 11.82 -3.49
C GLN A 32 -2.81 11.62 -4.41
N LYS A 33 -2.59 11.31 -5.69
CA LYS A 33 -3.68 11.02 -6.64
C LYS A 33 -4.52 9.81 -6.25
N MET A 34 -3.92 8.84 -5.57
CA MET A 34 -4.58 7.63 -5.07
C MET A 34 -5.14 7.79 -3.65
N CYS A 35 -5.13 9.01 -3.09
CA CYS A 35 -5.57 9.31 -1.71
C CYS A 35 -4.88 8.44 -0.63
N LEU A 36 -3.60 8.12 -0.84
CA LEU A 36 -2.80 7.31 0.09
C LEU A 36 -1.99 8.20 1.03
N ASN A 37 -2.01 7.88 2.32
CA ASN A 37 -1.26 8.62 3.34
C ASN A 37 0.27 8.59 3.14
N HIS A 38 0.82 7.56 2.50
CA HIS A 38 2.26 7.44 2.26
C HIS A 38 2.54 6.56 1.04
N TYR A 39 3.45 7.01 0.16
CA TYR A 39 3.85 6.27 -1.04
C TYR A 39 4.37 4.84 -0.82
N LYS A 40 4.92 4.54 0.36
CA LYS A 40 5.41 3.20 0.75
C LYS A 40 4.27 2.19 0.87
N TYR A 41 3.04 2.64 1.04
CA TYR A 41 1.88 1.77 1.10
C TYR A 41 1.64 1.09 -0.25
N LEU A 42 1.62 1.87 -1.33
CA LEU A 42 1.43 1.36 -2.68
C LEU A 42 2.55 0.39 -3.09
N GLU A 43 3.80 0.68 -2.70
CA GLU A 43 4.95 -0.20 -2.94
C GLU A 43 4.74 -1.59 -2.34
N LYS A 44 4.34 -1.63 -1.05
CA LYS A 44 4.09 -2.88 -0.34
C LYS A 44 2.86 -3.61 -0.84
N LEU A 45 1.85 -2.88 -1.28
CA LEU A 45 0.63 -3.44 -1.86
C LEU A 45 0.95 -4.15 -3.18
N LEU A 46 1.64 -3.46 -4.11
CA LEU A 46 2.06 -4.03 -5.40
C LEU A 46 2.93 -5.29 -5.21
N HIS A 47 3.85 -5.24 -4.25
CA HIS A 47 4.67 -6.38 -3.90
C HIS A 47 3.86 -7.56 -3.35
N SER A 48 2.94 -7.29 -2.42
CA SER A 48 2.06 -8.33 -1.83
C SER A 48 1.15 -8.97 -2.87
N ILE A 49 0.52 -8.17 -3.74
CA ILE A 49 -0.33 -8.66 -4.83
C ILE A 49 0.47 -9.55 -5.78
N THR A 50 1.71 -9.15 -6.11
CA THR A 50 2.59 -9.96 -6.96
C THR A 50 2.86 -11.34 -6.34
N ILE A 51 3.14 -11.40 -5.02
CA ILE A 51 3.35 -12.67 -4.30
C ILE A 51 2.09 -13.52 -4.31
N ILE A 52 0.93 -12.93 -3.99
CA ILE A 52 -0.37 -13.62 -3.98
C ILE A 52 -0.64 -14.22 -5.37
N ARG A 53 -0.50 -13.42 -6.43
CA ARG A 53 -0.71 -13.87 -7.81
C ARG A 53 0.19 -15.06 -8.14
N ASN A 54 1.48 -14.96 -7.81
CA ASN A 54 2.43 -16.04 -8.09
C ASN A 54 2.05 -17.32 -7.32
N LYS A 55 1.65 -17.21 -6.05
CA LYS A 55 1.18 -18.35 -5.25
C LYS A 55 -0.10 -18.97 -5.82
N CYS A 56 -1.05 -18.16 -6.27
CA CYS A 56 -2.25 -18.65 -6.96
C CYS A 56 -1.90 -19.43 -8.23
N ALA A 57 -0.98 -18.92 -9.05
CA ALA A 57 -0.53 -19.59 -10.28
C ALA A 57 0.16 -20.93 -9.99
N HIS A 58 0.79 -21.07 -8.82
CA HIS A 58 1.36 -22.32 -8.34
C HIS A 58 0.37 -23.17 -7.50
N HIS A 59 -0.95 -22.91 -7.60
CA HIS A 59 -2.02 -23.57 -6.83
C HIS A 59 -1.75 -23.69 -5.33
N SER A 60 -0.94 -22.77 -4.78
CA SER A 60 -0.55 -22.78 -3.38
C SER A 60 -1.67 -22.21 -2.52
N ARG A 61 -1.86 -22.78 -1.32
CA ARG A 61 -2.86 -22.27 -0.36
C ARG A 61 -2.54 -20.84 0.06
N LEU A 62 -3.55 -19.97 0.02
CA LEU A 62 -3.42 -18.55 0.43
C LEU A 62 -3.57 -18.34 1.94
N LEU A 63 -4.34 -19.22 2.59
CA LEU A 63 -4.52 -19.22 4.03
C LEU A 63 -3.18 -19.63 4.68
N CYS A 64 -2.69 -18.80 5.60
CA CYS A 64 -1.39 -18.91 6.30
C CYS A 64 -0.14 -18.39 5.56
N ILE A 65 -0.28 -17.62 4.47
CA ILE A 65 0.89 -16.96 3.88
C ILE A 65 1.31 -15.76 4.75
N SER A 66 2.58 -15.73 5.16
CA SER A 66 3.20 -14.53 5.74
C SER A 66 3.51 -13.53 4.62
N LEU A 67 2.62 -12.58 4.39
CA LEU A 67 2.89 -11.44 3.54
C LEU A 67 3.70 -10.40 4.31
N ASN A 68 4.42 -9.53 3.59
CA ASN A 68 5.02 -8.36 4.20
C ASN A 68 3.92 -7.59 4.94
N LYS A 69 4.05 -7.45 6.27
CA LYS A 69 3.08 -6.74 7.09
C LYS A 69 2.87 -5.35 6.50
N LEU A 70 1.71 -5.12 5.90
CA LEU A 70 1.25 -3.80 5.53
C LEU A 70 1.19 -3.02 6.85
N LYS A 71 2.21 -2.19 7.08
CA LYS A 71 2.19 -1.26 8.19
C LYS A 71 1.13 -0.23 7.82
N PHE A 72 -0.09 -0.44 8.29
CA PHE A 72 -1.10 0.60 8.27
C PHE A 72 -0.51 1.86 8.91
N PRO A 73 -0.84 3.06 8.40
CA PRO A 73 -0.42 4.29 9.07
C PRO A 73 -0.81 4.14 10.54
N LYS A 74 0.17 4.21 11.44
CA LYS A 74 -0.12 4.20 12.88
C LYS A 74 -1.08 5.37 13.09
N GLN A 75 -2.31 5.08 13.52
CA GLN A 75 -3.23 6.12 13.91
C GLN A 75 -2.49 7.04 14.87
N ASN A 76 -2.61 8.35 14.66
CA ASN A 76 -1.92 9.32 15.50
C ASN A 76 -2.42 9.13 16.94
N LYS A 77 -1.61 8.50 17.78
CA LYS A 77 -1.99 8.09 19.15
C LYS A 77 -2.39 9.30 20.00
N GLU A 78 -1.79 10.45 19.73
CA GLU A 78 -2.11 11.72 20.38
C GLU A 78 -3.51 12.20 20.01
N LYS A 79 -3.87 12.09 18.72
CA LYS A 79 -5.21 12.46 18.22
C LYS A 79 -6.29 11.54 18.78
N LEU A 80 -6.00 10.24 18.87
CA LEU A 80 -6.90 9.26 19.51
C LEU A 80 -7.09 9.56 21.01
N LYS A 81 -6.02 9.92 21.71
CA LYS A 81 -6.09 10.30 23.13
C LYS A 81 -6.91 11.57 23.33
N TYR A 82 -6.76 12.57 22.44
CA TYR A 82 -7.58 13.78 22.45
C TYR A 82 -9.08 13.47 22.30
N TYR A 83 -9.47 12.66 21.31
CA TYR A 83 -10.88 12.29 21.13
C TYR A 83 -11.40 11.45 22.30
N SER A 84 -10.59 10.54 22.85
CA SER A 84 -10.98 9.76 24.04
C SER A 84 -11.25 10.67 25.24
N ASN A 85 -10.39 11.65 25.49
CA ASN A 85 -10.59 12.61 26.58
C ASN A 85 -11.81 13.51 26.33
N TRP A 86 -12.02 13.94 25.08
CA TRP A 86 -13.20 14.74 24.70
C TRP A 86 -14.51 13.98 24.91
N ILE A 87 -14.57 12.70 24.52
CA ILE A 87 -15.74 11.84 24.74
C ILE A 87 -16.02 11.67 26.24
N ASN A 88 -14.98 11.41 27.04
CA ASN A 88 -15.15 11.22 28.49
C ASN A 88 -15.70 12.48 29.17
N ASN A 89 -15.29 13.67 28.73
CA ASN A 89 -15.72 14.96 29.28
C ASN A 89 -17.12 15.40 28.80
N ILE A 90 -17.77 14.63 27.93
CA ILE A 90 -19.16 14.85 27.46
C ILE A 90 -20.13 13.86 28.12
N VAL A 91 -19.61 12.72 28.58
CA VAL A 91 -20.38 11.65 29.21
C VAL A 91 -20.46 11.83 30.73
N GLU A 92 -19.58 12.64 31.33
CA GLU A 92 -19.71 13.22 32.68
C GLU A 92 -20.57 14.49 32.66
#